data_AF-A0A562VKV2-F1
#
_entry.id   AF-A0A562VKV2-F1
#
_cell.length_a   1.000
_cell.length_b   1.000
_cell.length_c   1.000
_cell.angle_alpha   90.00
_cell.angle_beta   90.00
_cell.angle_gamma   90.00
#
_symmetry.space_group_name_H-M   'P 1'
#
loop_
_entity.id
_entity.type
_entity.pdbx_description
1 polymer ?
#
loop_
_entity_poly.entity_id
_entity_poly.type
_entity_poly.pdbx_seq_one_letter_code
_entity_poly.pdbx_strand_id
1 'polypeptide(L)'
;MTVCVQGRECLFGAVVDGMMCLNPAGAVVRAVWEKLPERFPNVALDGYVVMANHFHGIIMLIGCRGDPCDRPCFSDECTVRKTGEHKVRPYGTATGSVGRIVQAFKSMTTNAYVHGVNEYGWPLFSGRLWQRNYYERVIRDDGELAGIREYIADNPAKWADDEENPDVVSGRCLPRPHFVIGL
;
A
#
# COMPACT_ATOMS: atom_id res chain seq x y z
N MET A 1 -1.04 3.55 -4.87
CA MET A 1 -0.49 2.23 -4.48
C MET A 1 -1.59 1.36 -3.90
N THR A 2 -1.49 0.04 -4.08
CA THR A 2 -2.43 -0.96 -3.55
C THR A 2 -1.68 -2.06 -2.84
N VAL A 3 -2.13 -2.43 -1.65
CA VAL A 3 -1.55 -3.52 -0.85
C VAL A 3 -2.64 -4.47 -0.39
N CYS A 4 -2.58 -5.73 -0.81
CA CYS A 4 -3.60 -6.73 -0.49
C CYS A 4 -3.18 -7.63 0.67
N VAL A 5 -4.15 -8.01 1.51
CA VAL A 5 -4.00 -9.04 2.52
C VAL A 5 -3.70 -10.37 1.85
N GLN A 6 -2.88 -11.19 2.50
CA GLN A 6 -2.57 -12.53 2.03
C GLN A 6 -3.86 -13.35 1.92
N GLY A 7 -4.03 -14.05 0.80
CA GLY A 7 -5.26 -14.82 0.56
C GLY A 7 -6.53 -13.97 0.37
N ARG A 8 -6.41 -12.63 0.31
CA ARG A 8 -7.54 -11.70 0.20
C ARG A 8 -8.53 -11.81 1.37
N GLU A 9 -8.06 -12.24 2.54
CA GLU A 9 -8.86 -12.38 3.74
C GLU A 9 -9.40 -11.02 4.23
N CYS A 10 -10.70 -10.95 4.56
CA CYS A 10 -11.37 -9.74 5.03
C CYS A 10 -11.08 -9.47 6.52
N LEU A 11 -9.85 -9.06 6.84
CA LEU A 11 -9.37 -8.89 8.21
C LEU A 11 -9.61 -7.49 8.80
N PHE A 12 -9.93 -6.49 7.98
CA PHE A 12 -10.00 -5.08 8.39
C PHE A 12 -11.42 -4.55 8.59
N GLY A 13 -12.42 -5.39 8.40
CA GLY A 13 -13.83 -5.05 8.54
C GLY A 13 -14.67 -5.68 7.44
N ALA A 14 -15.80 -5.07 7.16
CA ALA A 14 -16.72 -5.49 6.10
C ALA A 14 -17.25 -4.29 5.34
N VAL A 15 -17.63 -4.49 4.09
CA VAL A 15 -18.41 -3.51 3.34
C VAL A 15 -19.89 -3.88 3.47
N VAL A 16 -20.70 -2.97 3.98
CA VAL A 16 -22.14 -3.13 4.15
C VAL A 16 -22.84 -1.97 3.45
N ASP A 17 -23.76 -2.26 2.55
CA ASP A 17 -24.51 -1.26 1.75
C ASP A 17 -23.61 -0.24 1.05
N GLY A 18 -22.48 -0.70 0.50
CA GLY A 18 -21.51 0.14 -0.19
C GLY A 18 -20.68 1.04 0.72
N MET A 19 -20.76 0.85 2.04
CA MET A 19 -19.98 1.60 3.01
C MET A 19 -18.97 0.69 3.71
N MET A 20 -17.74 1.18 3.88
CA MET A 20 -16.73 0.45 4.61
C MET A 20 -16.94 0.59 6.13
N CYS A 21 -17.25 -0.53 6.79
CA CYS A 21 -17.33 -0.64 8.25
C CYS A 21 -16.02 -1.23 8.78
N LEU A 22 -15.09 -0.35 9.21
CA LEU A 22 -13.82 -0.79 9.79
C LEU A 22 -14.02 -1.45 11.15
N ASN A 23 -13.26 -2.52 11.37
CA ASN A 23 -13.05 -3.09 12.70
C ASN A 23 -11.80 -2.44 13.37
N PRO A 24 -11.45 -2.81 14.61
CA PRO A 24 -10.25 -2.28 15.27
C PRO A 24 -8.94 -2.49 14.49
N ALA A 25 -8.78 -3.61 13.78
CA ALA A 25 -7.61 -3.85 12.96
C ALA A 25 -7.52 -2.88 11.77
N GLY A 26 -8.65 -2.65 11.07
CA GLY A 26 -8.74 -1.67 10.00
C GLY A 26 -8.49 -0.23 10.49
N ALA A 27 -8.97 0.11 11.68
CA ALA A 27 -8.68 1.41 12.32
C ALA A 27 -7.18 1.60 12.60
N VAL A 28 -6.48 0.54 13.01
CA VAL A 28 -5.01 0.57 13.17
C VAL A 28 -4.30 0.76 11.84
N VAL A 29 -4.74 0.08 10.77
CA VAL A 29 -4.15 0.28 9.43
C VAL A 29 -4.28 1.74 8.99
N ARG A 30 -5.45 2.34 9.17
CA ARG A 30 -5.69 3.78 8.93
C ARG A 30 -4.72 4.65 9.74
N ALA A 31 -4.64 4.43 11.05
CA ALA A 31 -3.81 5.25 11.93
C ALA A 31 -2.31 5.14 11.59
N VAL A 32 -1.84 3.96 11.16
CA VAL A 32 -0.45 3.78 10.71
C VAL A 32 -0.20 4.54 9.41
N TRP A 33 -1.14 4.52 8.46
CA TRP A 33 -1.03 5.28 7.21
C TRP A 33 -0.89 6.77 7.48
N GLU A 34 -1.78 7.33 8.30
CA GLU A 34 -1.82 8.76 8.64
C GLU A 34 -0.53 9.25 9.34
N LYS A 35 0.18 8.35 10.04
CA LYS A 35 1.46 8.64 10.71
C LYS A 35 2.69 8.47 9.82
N LEU A 36 2.54 8.02 8.57
CA LEU A 36 3.70 7.85 7.67
C LEU A 36 4.51 9.13 7.47
N PRO A 37 3.93 10.33 7.30
CA PRO A 37 4.69 11.57 7.14
C PRO A 37 5.59 11.91 8.33
N GLU A 38 5.24 11.49 9.55
CA GLU A 38 6.09 11.68 10.75
C GLU A 38 7.42 10.92 10.61
N ARG A 39 7.40 9.77 9.92
CA ARG A 39 8.57 8.93 9.68
C ARG A 39 9.29 9.27 8.37
N PHE A 40 8.55 9.77 7.38
CA PHE A 40 9.05 10.09 6.04
C PHE A 40 8.69 11.54 5.69
N PRO A 41 9.54 12.53 6.09
CA PRO A 41 9.26 13.95 5.88
C PRO A 41 9.11 14.36 4.41
N ASN A 42 9.62 13.54 3.48
CA ASN A 42 9.49 13.71 2.04
C ASN A 42 8.20 13.09 1.46
N VAL A 43 7.25 12.68 2.31
CA VAL A 43 5.98 12.07 1.91
C VAL A 43 4.83 12.93 2.41
N ALA A 44 3.95 13.32 1.50
CA ALA A 44 2.59 13.72 1.84
C ALA A 44 1.59 12.65 1.41
N LEU A 45 0.47 12.59 2.13
CA LEU A 45 -0.63 11.69 1.85
C LEU A 45 -1.71 12.45 1.08
N ASP A 46 -2.38 11.73 0.21
CA ASP A 46 -3.59 12.18 -0.49
C ASP A 46 -4.67 11.10 -0.29
N GLY A 47 -5.66 10.99 -1.18
CA GLY A 47 -6.76 10.04 -1.08
C GLY A 47 -6.30 8.61 -0.75
N TYR A 48 -6.99 7.98 0.20
CA TYR A 48 -6.78 6.59 0.59
C TYR A 48 -8.09 5.94 1.06
N VAL A 49 -8.13 4.62 1.00
CA VAL A 49 -9.20 3.80 1.57
C VAL A 49 -8.62 2.51 2.14
N VAL A 50 -9.05 2.15 3.36
CA VAL A 50 -8.82 0.82 3.94
C VAL A 50 -10.05 0.01 3.59
N MET A 51 -9.90 -1.02 2.77
CA MET A 51 -10.96 -1.96 2.42
C MET A 51 -10.89 -3.19 3.31
N ALA A 52 -11.90 -4.07 3.22
CA ALA A 52 -11.99 -5.25 4.07
C ALA A 52 -10.74 -6.13 4.01
N ASN A 53 -10.11 -6.25 2.84
CA ASN A 53 -8.97 -7.13 2.61
C ASN A 53 -7.77 -6.47 1.90
N HIS A 54 -7.77 -5.16 1.71
CA HIS A 54 -6.69 -4.46 1.04
C HIS A 54 -6.67 -2.99 1.43
N PHE A 55 -5.63 -2.30 1.01
CA PHE A 55 -5.44 -0.88 1.22
C PHE A 55 -5.08 -0.19 -0.09
N HIS A 56 -5.77 0.91 -0.41
CA HIS A 56 -5.40 1.82 -1.48
C HIS A 56 -4.98 3.17 -0.90
N GLY A 57 -3.91 3.75 -1.41
CA GLY A 57 -3.49 5.08 -1.01
C GLY A 57 -2.67 5.77 -2.07
N ILE A 58 -2.76 7.09 -2.10
CA ILE A 58 -1.93 7.97 -2.91
C ILE A 58 -0.88 8.60 -1.99
N ILE A 59 0.37 8.55 -2.44
CA ILE A 59 1.50 9.23 -1.79
C ILE A 59 2.08 10.23 -2.77
N MET A 60 2.40 11.41 -2.27
CA MET A 60 3.14 12.44 -2.98
C MET A 60 4.56 12.50 -2.43
N LEU A 61 5.54 12.31 -3.30
CA LEU A 61 6.95 12.47 -2.94
C LEU A 61 7.34 13.95 -3.11
N ILE A 62 7.52 14.65 -1.98
CA ILE A 62 7.83 16.08 -1.93
C ILE A 62 9.34 16.27 -1.80
N GLY A 63 9.87 17.30 -2.45
CA GLY A 63 11.30 17.67 -2.34
C GLY A 63 12.21 17.02 -3.38
N CYS A 64 11.67 16.15 -4.24
CA CYS A 64 12.39 15.58 -5.38
C CYS A 64 11.98 16.26 -6.70
N ARG A 65 12.00 17.60 -6.76
CA ARG A 65 11.80 18.33 -8.02
C ARG A 65 13.15 18.56 -8.69
N GLY A 66 13.48 17.73 -9.69
CA GLY A 66 14.15 18.24 -10.88
C GLY A 66 15.67 18.23 -10.97
N ASP A 67 16.39 17.34 -10.26
CA ASP A 67 17.74 16.99 -10.72
C ASP A 67 17.66 15.77 -11.66
N PRO A 68 18.05 15.93 -12.94
CA PRO A 68 18.03 14.83 -13.88
C PRO A 68 19.07 13.82 -13.42
N CYS A 69 18.61 12.61 -13.10
CA CYS A 69 19.48 11.45 -12.96
C CYS A 69 20.52 11.57 -11.84
N ASP A 70 20.12 11.84 -10.60
CA ASP A 70 20.90 11.32 -9.46
C ASP A 70 20.71 9.80 -9.41
N ARG A 71 21.44 9.12 -10.30
CA ARG A 71 22.09 7.85 -9.96
C ARG A 71 22.67 8.08 -8.56
N PRO A 72 22.39 7.25 -7.54
CA PRO A 72 22.83 7.53 -6.18
C PRO A 72 24.32 7.86 -6.23
N CYS A 73 24.64 9.14 -6.00
CA CYS A 73 26.00 9.59 -5.83
C CYS A 73 26.46 8.89 -4.56
N PHE A 74 27.22 7.81 -4.72
CA PHE A 74 28.09 7.31 -3.66
C PHE A 74 29.07 8.46 -3.42
N SER A 75 28.73 9.37 -2.50
CA SER A 75 29.63 10.43 -2.11
C SER A 75 30.88 9.77 -1.54
N ASP A 76 31.98 9.94 -2.26
CA ASP A 76 33.33 9.57 -1.88
C ASP A 76 33.71 10.26 -0.56
N GLU A 77 33.38 9.66 0.58
CA GLU A 77 34.19 9.83 1.78
C GLU A 77 35.03 8.57 1.96
N CYS A 78 36.20 8.64 1.35
CA CYS A 78 37.17 7.59 1.15
C CYS A 78 37.83 7.23 2.50
N THR A 79 37.62 6.02 3.01
CA THR A 79 38.66 5.32 3.78
C THR A 79 39.12 4.11 2.99
N VAL A 80 40.27 4.29 2.33
CA VAL A 80 40.95 3.27 1.53
C VAL A 80 41.28 2.05 2.40
N ARG A 81 40.63 0.92 2.11
CA ARG A 81 41.24 -0.42 2.26
C ARG A 81 40.96 -1.22 0.99
N LYS A 82 41.99 -1.35 0.16
CA LYS A 82 42.00 -2.22 -1.01
C LYS A 82 41.89 -3.67 -0.56
N THR A 83 40.82 -4.38 -0.95
CA THR A 83 40.81 -5.84 -1.18
C THR A 83 39.47 -6.27 -1.80
N GLY A 84 39.53 -6.87 -3.01
CA GLY A 84 38.50 -7.76 -3.55
C GLY A 84 37.36 -7.12 -4.36
N GLU A 85 37.32 -7.42 -5.65
CA GLU A 85 36.18 -7.14 -6.54
C GLU A 85 34.95 -7.98 -6.13
N HIS A 86 34.17 -7.49 -5.16
CA HIS A 86 32.77 -7.86 -5.03
C HIS A 86 31.96 -6.61 -5.35
N LYS A 87 31.18 -6.63 -6.44
CA LYS A 87 30.15 -5.62 -6.69
C LYS A 87 29.18 -5.65 -5.51
N VAL A 88 29.39 -4.80 -4.51
CA VAL A 88 28.47 -4.60 -3.39
C VAL A 88 27.18 -4.05 -3.98
N ARG A 89 26.22 -4.94 -4.26
CA ARG A 89 24.84 -4.53 -4.43
C ARG A 89 24.41 -4.04 -3.05
N PRO A 90 23.96 -2.78 -2.87
CA PRO A 90 23.46 -2.36 -1.57
C PRO A 90 22.33 -3.33 -1.18
N TYR A 91 22.58 -4.13 -0.14
CA TYR A 91 21.60 -5.04 0.41
C TYR A 91 20.57 -4.18 1.15
N GLY A 92 19.51 -3.80 0.45
CA GLY A 92 18.42 -3.03 1.04
C GLY A 92 17.72 -2.14 0.02
N THR A 93 16.43 -1.89 0.27
CA THR A 93 15.64 -0.94 -0.51
C THR A 93 16.20 0.47 -0.34
N ALA A 94 16.35 1.21 -1.43
CA ALA A 94 16.89 2.57 -1.41
C ALA A 94 16.15 3.47 -0.41
N THR A 95 16.91 4.28 0.33
CA THR A 95 16.36 5.29 1.23
C THR A 95 15.49 6.27 0.45
N GLY A 96 14.35 6.65 1.02
CA GLY A 96 13.40 7.56 0.36
C GLY A 96 12.58 6.98 -0.80
N SER A 97 12.79 5.72 -1.20
CA SER A 97 12.00 5.08 -2.25
C SER A 97 10.59 4.69 -1.79
N VAL A 98 9.66 4.56 -2.74
CA VAL A 98 8.30 4.02 -2.49
C VAL A 98 8.38 2.64 -1.83
N GLY A 99 9.27 1.77 -2.30
CA GLY A 99 9.47 0.45 -1.70
C GLY A 99 9.82 0.51 -0.21
N ARG A 100 10.61 1.49 0.23
CA ARG A 100 10.98 1.64 1.64
C ARG A 100 9.79 2.09 2.50
N ILE A 101 8.95 2.95 1.95
CA ILE A 101 7.70 3.44 2.57
C ILE A 101 6.72 2.26 2.71
N VAL A 102 6.48 1.50 1.63
CA VAL A 102 5.59 0.33 1.65
C VAL A 102 6.09 -0.74 2.61
N GLN A 103 7.41 -0.99 2.67
CA GLN A 103 7.98 -1.91 3.66
C GLN A 103 7.72 -1.46 5.10
N ALA A 104 7.90 -0.18 5.40
CA ALA A 104 7.59 0.37 6.72
C ALA A 104 6.10 0.22 7.05
N PHE A 105 5.22 0.60 6.11
CA PHE A 105 3.78 0.46 6.26
C PHE A 105 3.36 -0.99 6.55
N LYS A 106 3.79 -1.94 5.71
CA LYS A 106 3.52 -3.38 5.89
C LYS A 106 4.04 -3.90 7.23
N SER A 107 5.25 -3.51 7.63
CA SER A 107 5.86 -3.96 8.88
C SER A 107 5.14 -3.42 10.11
N MET A 108 4.86 -2.10 10.15
CA MET A 108 4.19 -1.48 11.30
C MET A 108 2.77 -2.01 11.50
N THR A 109 2.02 -2.15 10.41
CA THR A 109 0.67 -2.73 10.46
C THR A 109 0.69 -4.20 10.84
N THR A 110 1.64 -5.00 10.34
CA THR A 110 1.77 -6.42 10.74
C THR A 110 2.08 -6.54 12.23
N ASN A 111 3.01 -5.75 12.76
CA ASN A 111 3.36 -5.80 14.18
C ASN A 111 2.17 -5.41 15.07
N ALA A 112 1.45 -4.35 14.71
CA ALA A 112 0.27 -3.92 15.44
C ALA A 112 -0.88 -4.94 15.35
N TYR A 113 -1.04 -5.61 14.21
CA TYR A 113 -1.99 -6.70 14.05
C TYR A 113 -1.64 -7.91 14.92
N VAL A 114 -0.37 -8.33 14.93
CA VAL A 114 0.11 -9.43 15.80
C VAL A 114 -0.13 -9.11 17.28
N HIS A 115 0.10 -7.86 17.70
CA HIS A 115 -0.26 -7.42 19.04
C HIS A 115 -1.77 -7.57 19.30
N GLY A 116 -2.63 -7.15 18.36
CA GLY A 116 -4.07 -7.30 18.52
C GLY A 116 -4.57 -8.75 18.50
N VAL A 117 -3.89 -9.65 17.81
CA VAL A 117 -4.12 -11.11 17.93
C VAL A 117 -3.86 -11.57 19.36
N ASN A 118 -2.72 -11.19 19.94
CA ASN A 118 -2.31 -11.65 21.26
C ASN A 118 -3.15 -11.04 22.40
N GLU A 119 -3.46 -9.75 22.31
CA GLU A 119 -4.11 -8.99 23.41
C GLU A 119 -5.64 -8.93 23.28
N TYR A 120 -6.15 -8.92 22.05
CA TYR A 120 -7.58 -8.66 21.78
C TYR A 120 -8.28 -9.79 21.03
N GLY A 121 -7.58 -10.90 20.76
CA GLY A 121 -8.15 -12.07 20.08
C GLY A 121 -8.56 -11.80 18.63
N TRP A 122 -7.85 -10.92 17.92
CA TRP A 122 -8.09 -10.71 16.48
C TRP A 122 -7.89 -12.01 15.69
N PRO A 123 -8.57 -12.18 14.53
CA PRO A 123 -8.42 -13.36 13.71
C PRO A 123 -6.96 -13.61 13.32
N LEU A 124 -6.52 -14.86 13.41
CA LEU A 124 -5.19 -15.27 12.93
C LEU A 124 -5.12 -15.16 11.41
N PHE A 125 -3.93 -14.85 10.88
CA PHE A 125 -3.64 -14.87 9.44
C PHE A 125 -2.58 -15.93 9.11
N SER A 126 -2.64 -16.50 7.92
CA SER A 126 -1.74 -17.59 7.51
C SER A 126 -0.37 -17.09 7.08
N GLY A 127 0.61 -17.16 7.98
CA GLY A 127 2.03 -16.92 7.72
C GLY A 127 2.44 -15.45 7.58
N ARG A 128 1.80 -14.68 6.69
CA ARG A 128 2.04 -13.24 6.52
C ARG A 128 0.74 -12.48 6.37
N LEU A 129 0.65 -11.28 6.94
CA LEU A 129 -0.55 -10.44 6.84
C LEU A 129 -0.76 -9.93 5.42
N TRP A 130 0.30 -9.39 4.80
CA TRP A 130 0.24 -8.81 3.46
C TRP A 130 0.83 -9.75 2.41
N GLN A 131 0.36 -9.65 1.17
CA GLN A 131 1.02 -10.26 0.03
C GLN A 131 2.45 -9.73 -0.14
N ARG A 132 3.34 -10.52 -0.78
CA ARG A 132 4.73 -10.11 -1.03
C ARG A 132 4.81 -8.84 -1.87
N ASN A 133 4.09 -8.84 -2.99
CA ASN A 133 4.07 -7.73 -3.94
C ASN A 133 3.06 -6.67 -3.51
N TYR A 134 3.09 -5.54 -4.19
CA TYR A 134 2.13 -4.47 -4.09
C TYR A 134 2.05 -3.80 -5.47
N TYR A 135 0.93 -3.15 -5.77
CA TYR A 135 0.76 -2.41 -7.01
C TYR A 135 1.12 -0.94 -6.77
N GLU A 136 1.90 -0.36 -7.68
CA GLU A 136 2.18 1.07 -7.71
C GLU A 136 2.10 1.58 -9.14
N ARG A 137 1.70 2.85 -9.28
CA ARG A 137 1.62 3.58 -10.54
C ARG A 137 1.94 5.04 -10.26
N VAL A 138 2.70 5.66 -11.16
CA VAL A 138 3.02 7.08 -11.09
C VAL A 138 1.88 7.87 -11.76
N ILE A 139 1.31 8.80 -11.00
CA ILE A 139 0.26 9.72 -11.45
C ILE A 139 0.94 10.94 -12.07
N ARG A 140 0.60 11.29 -13.32
CA ARG A 140 1.37 12.26 -14.10
C ARG A 140 0.71 13.62 -14.27
N ASP A 141 -0.61 13.68 -14.12
CA ASP A 141 -1.38 14.91 -14.31
C ASP A 141 -2.55 15.00 -13.32
N ASP A 142 -3.10 16.21 -13.18
CA ASP A 142 -4.16 16.52 -12.23
C ASP A 142 -5.49 15.83 -12.58
N GLY A 143 -5.73 15.54 -13.87
CA GLY A 143 -6.91 14.81 -14.32
C GLY A 143 -6.88 13.35 -13.88
N GLU A 144 -5.74 12.68 -14.09
CA GLU A 144 -5.48 11.33 -13.57
C GLU A 144 -5.59 11.30 -12.03
N LEU A 145 -5.04 12.30 -11.35
CA LEU A 145 -5.15 12.42 -9.89
C LEU A 145 -6.62 12.54 -9.43
N ALA A 146 -7.40 13.39 -10.09
CA ALA A 146 -8.81 13.57 -9.78
C ALA A 146 -9.60 12.27 -9.95
N GLY A 147 -9.39 11.56 -11.07
CA GLY A 147 -10.04 10.28 -11.34
C GLY A 147 -9.65 9.19 -10.33
N ILE A 148 -8.39 9.14 -9.88
CA ILE A 148 -7.98 8.17 -8.85
C ILE A 148 -8.57 8.52 -7.48
N ARG A 149 -8.67 9.81 -7.13
CA ARG A 149 -9.34 10.23 -5.88
C ARG A 149 -10.81 9.82 -5.87
N GLU A 150 -11.51 10.03 -6.98
CA GLU A 150 -12.91 9.60 -7.16
C GLU A 150 -13.01 8.07 -7.06
N TYR A 151 -12.15 7.34 -7.77
CA TYR A 151 -12.10 5.88 -7.67
C TYR A 151 -11.91 5.39 -6.23
N ILE A 152 -10.98 5.99 -5.47
CA ILE A 152 -10.72 5.64 -4.08
C ILE A 152 -11.94 5.93 -3.20
N ALA A 153 -12.61 7.07 -3.40
CA ALA A 153 -13.80 7.43 -2.63
C ALA A 153 -14.98 6.49 -2.92
N ASP A 154 -15.14 6.06 -4.17
CA ASP A 154 -16.22 5.19 -4.62
C ASP A 154 -15.95 3.70 -4.38
N ASN A 155 -14.71 3.31 -4.07
CA ASN A 155 -14.32 1.90 -4.01
C ASN A 155 -15.17 1.06 -3.02
N PRO A 156 -15.55 1.55 -1.82
CA PRO A 156 -16.52 0.87 -0.96
C PRO A 156 -17.84 0.56 -1.66
N ALA A 157 -18.40 1.49 -2.44
CA ALA A 157 -19.65 1.29 -3.15
C ALA A 157 -19.51 0.28 -4.31
N LYS A 158 -18.30 0.17 -4.86
CA LYS A 158 -17.96 -0.74 -5.97
C LYS A 158 -17.41 -2.09 -5.51
N TRP A 159 -17.45 -2.40 -4.20
CA TRP A 159 -16.88 -3.62 -3.62
C TRP A 159 -17.39 -4.92 -4.27
N ALA A 160 -18.65 -4.97 -4.69
CA ALA A 160 -19.22 -6.14 -5.36
C ALA A 160 -18.53 -6.47 -6.70
N ASP A 161 -18.01 -5.45 -7.39
CA ASP A 161 -17.32 -5.55 -8.68
C ASP A 161 -15.80 -5.52 -8.53
N ASP A 162 -15.28 -5.40 -7.31
CA ASP A 162 -13.85 -5.27 -7.03
C ASP A 162 -13.11 -6.59 -7.31
N GLU A 163 -12.05 -6.53 -8.12
CA GLU A 163 -11.24 -7.71 -8.50
C GLU A 163 -10.55 -8.38 -7.30
N GLU A 164 -10.34 -7.63 -6.22
CA GLU A 164 -9.77 -8.14 -4.99
C GLU A 164 -10.82 -8.74 -4.04
N ASN A 165 -12.12 -8.63 -4.37
CA ASN A 165 -13.18 -9.26 -3.59
C ASN A 165 -13.13 -10.79 -3.70
N PRO A 166 -13.03 -11.53 -2.57
CA PRO A 166 -13.00 -12.99 -2.58
C PRO A 166 -14.20 -13.65 -3.25
N ASP A 167 -15.38 -13.03 -3.23
CA ASP A 167 -16.57 -13.59 -3.89
C ASP A 167 -16.46 -13.54 -5.42
N VAL A 168 -15.78 -12.52 -5.96
CA VAL A 168 -15.46 -12.40 -7.39
C VAL A 168 -14.35 -13.39 -7.77
N VAL A 169 -13.30 -13.48 -6.96
CA VAL A 169 -12.13 -14.34 -7.21
C VAL A 169 -12.46 -15.84 -7.08
N SER A 170 -13.41 -16.20 -6.22
CA SER A 170 -13.82 -17.60 -5.98
C SER A 170 -14.87 -18.13 -6.97
N GLY A 171 -15.28 -17.33 -7.97
CA GLY A 171 -16.21 -17.78 -9.02
C GLY A 171 -17.67 -17.93 -8.57
N ARG A 172 -18.08 -17.31 -7.46
CA ARG A 172 -19.50 -17.16 -7.12
C ARG A 172 -20.07 -16.05 -8.00
N CYS A 173 -20.42 -16.44 -9.23
CA CYS A 173 -20.92 -15.62 -10.31
C CYS A 173 -22.12 -14.75 -9.87
N LEU A 174 -21.92 -13.43 -9.80
CA LEU A 174 -22.95 -12.44 -10.10
C LEU A 174 -22.67 -11.88 -11.51
N PRO A 175 -23.71 -11.64 -12.32
CA PRO A 175 -23.56 -11.33 -13.74
C PRO A 175 -22.86 -9.98 -13.94
N ARG A 176 -21.86 -9.99 -14.83
CA ARG A 176 -21.01 -8.86 -15.18
C ARG A 176 -21.81 -7.75 -15.90
N PRO A 177 -21.73 -6.47 -15.49
CA PRO A 177 -21.86 -5.37 -16.42
C PRO A 177 -20.52 -5.16 -17.12
N HIS A 178 -20.50 -5.32 -18.44
CA HIS A 178 -19.36 -4.99 -19.29
C HIS A 178 -19.08 -3.48 -19.22
N PHE A 179 -17.97 -3.05 -18.61
CA PHE A 179 -17.42 -1.72 -18.87
C PHE A 179 -16.35 -1.80 -19.96
N VAL A 180 -16.80 -1.49 -21.18
CA VAL A 180 -15.96 -1.06 -22.29
C VAL A 180 -15.44 0.33 -21.92
N ILE A 181 -14.12 0.48 -21.84
CA ILE A 181 -13.49 1.80 -21.78
C ILE A 181 -13.69 2.42 -23.18
N GLY A 182 -14.66 3.31 -23.28
CA GLY A 182 -14.86 4.17 -24.45
C GLY A 182 -13.88 5.32 -24.41
N LEU A 183 -13.12 5.42 -25.50
CA LEU A 183 -12.16 6.44 -25.97
C LEU A 183 -12.16 7.80 -25.27
#